data_AF-A0AA40VNG9-F1
#
_entry.id   AF-A0AA40VNG9-F1
#
_cell.length_a   1.000
_cell.length_b   1.000
_cell.length_c   1.000
_cell.angle_alpha   90.00
_cell.angle_beta   90.00
_cell.angle_gamma   90.00
#
_symmetry.space_group_name_H-M   'P 1'
#
loop_
_entity.id
_entity.type
_entity.pdbx_description
1 polymer ?
#
loop_
_entity_poly.entity_id
_entity_poly.type
_entity_poly.pdbx_seq_one_letter_code
_entity_poly.pdbx_strand_id
1 'polypeptide(L)'
;MAKKTKAELRAESAIEAAAAAAKDAKKLSRSLPKKDATKLRELAGDAKDAAKVSKKKLARKPAKVEKRATAAAQRVTKAVATLKPKADKPKADKPKADKPKADKPKADKPKADKPKADKPKADKKAASTKSAAKVAAPPATVVKPTTAQAPVTRRAATATAPATGAAKPAAPAAAHAGTGTGELASLTVAELRARARAAGRTGYSRLSKAALVELLSA
;
A
#
# COMPACT_ATOMS: atom_id res chain seq x y z
N MET A 1 -34.07 -14.11 15.56
CA MET A 1 -32.86 -14.31 14.74
C MET A 1 -33.01 -13.51 13.45
N ALA A 2 -32.23 -12.45 13.25
CA ALA A 2 -32.22 -11.75 11.96
C ALA A 2 -31.65 -12.68 10.89
N LYS A 3 -32.41 -12.95 9.82
CA LYS A 3 -31.96 -13.76 8.69
C LYS A 3 -30.88 -12.97 7.92
N LYS A 4 -29.78 -13.62 7.57
CA LYS A 4 -28.74 -13.00 6.72
C LYS A 4 -29.33 -12.66 5.35
N THR A 5 -28.98 -11.50 4.84
CA THR A 5 -29.35 -11.07 3.49
C THR A 5 -28.64 -11.92 2.44
N LYS A 6 -29.22 -12.01 1.24
CA LYS A 6 -28.61 -12.70 0.09
C LYS A 6 -27.19 -12.19 -0.22
N ALA A 7 -26.95 -10.88 -0.03
CA ALA A 7 -25.65 -10.26 -0.25
C ALA A 7 -24.62 -10.69 0.82
N GLU A 8 -25.03 -10.81 2.08
CA GLU A 8 -24.16 -11.32 3.14
C GLU A 8 -23.80 -12.79 2.91
N LEU A 9 -24.76 -13.62 2.50
CA LEU A 9 -24.50 -15.02 2.16
C LEU A 9 -23.49 -15.17 1.01
N ARG A 10 -23.61 -14.34 -0.06
CA ARG A 10 -22.63 -14.31 -1.16
C ARG A 10 -21.25 -13.83 -0.72
N ALA A 11 -21.21 -12.84 0.17
CA ALA A 11 -19.94 -12.35 0.70
C ALA A 11 -19.27 -13.40 1.60
N GLU A 12 -20.03 -14.16 2.40
CA GLU A 12 -19.52 -15.27 3.21
C GLU A 12 -18.98 -16.40 2.32
N SER A 13 -19.72 -16.82 1.30
CA SER A 13 -19.24 -17.86 0.38
C SER A 13 -18.00 -17.40 -0.40
N ALA A 14 -17.92 -16.13 -0.79
CA ALA A 14 -16.73 -15.58 -1.42
C ALA A 14 -15.52 -15.55 -0.47
N ILE A 15 -15.72 -15.22 0.80
CA ILE A 15 -14.67 -15.28 1.84
C ILE A 15 -14.16 -16.70 2.00
N GLU A 16 -15.07 -17.68 2.06
CA GLU A 16 -14.73 -19.09 2.19
C GLU A 16 -13.96 -19.59 0.97
N ALA A 17 -14.41 -19.24 -0.23
CA ALA A 17 -13.71 -19.56 -1.48
C ALA A 17 -12.30 -18.94 -1.52
N ALA A 18 -12.14 -17.70 -1.06
CA ALA A 18 -10.82 -17.07 -0.94
C ALA A 18 -9.93 -17.78 0.09
N ALA A 19 -10.49 -18.20 1.22
CA ALA A 19 -9.77 -18.95 2.25
C ALA A 19 -9.34 -20.34 1.77
N ALA A 20 -10.20 -21.04 1.03
CA ALA A 20 -9.88 -22.33 0.40
C ALA A 20 -8.76 -22.16 -0.63
N ALA A 21 -8.93 -21.22 -1.58
CA ALA A 21 -7.92 -20.91 -2.58
C ALA A 21 -6.55 -20.55 -1.96
N ALA A 22 -6.55 -19.82 -0.85
CA ALA A 22 -5.32 -19.48 -0.12
C ALA A 22 -4.64 -20.70 0.53
N LYS A 23 -5.42 -21.67 1.03
CA LYS A 23 -4.88 -22.93 1.58
C LYS A 23 -4.28 -23.77 0.45
N ASP A 24 -4.98 -23.88 -0.68
CA ASP A 24 -4.54 -24.65 -1.84
C ASP A 24 -3.27 -24.04 -2.46
N ALA A 25 -3.24 -22.73 -2.64
CA ALA A 25 -2.04 -22.02 -3.09
C ALA A 25 -0.86 -22.19 -2.13
N LYS A 26 -1.09 -22.20 -0.80
CA LYS A 26 -0.04 -22.47 0.18
C LYS A 26 0.43 -23.92 0.14
N LYS A 27 -0.43 -24.89 -0.20
CA LYS A 27 -0.01 -26.29 -0.43
C LYS A 27 0.83 -26.38 -1.70
N LEU A 28 0.35 -25.83 -2.82
CA LEU A 28 1.05 -25.83 -4.11
C LEU A 28 2.40 -25.08 -4.06
N SER A 29 2.50 -24.01 -3.27
CA SER A 29 3.78 -23.29 -3.11
C SER A 29 4.90 -24.14 -2.49
N ARG A 30 4.59 -25.27 -1.84
CA ARG A 30 5.60 -26.17 -1.25
C ARG A 30 6.24 -27.10 -2.27
N SER A 31 5.56 -27.39 -3.37
CA SER A 31 6.03 -28.28 -4.44
C SER A 31 6.53 -27.52 -5.67
N LEU A 32 6.46 -26.18 -5.66
CA LEU A 32 6.87 -25.32 -6.78
C LEU A 32 8.26 -24.70 -6.54
N PRO A 33 8.98 -24.32 -7.61
CA PRO A 33 10.29 -23.68 -7.50
C PRO A 33 10.22 -22.35 -6.73
N LYS A 34 11.32 -21.98 -6.05
CA LYS A 34 11.40 -20.82 -5.13
C LYS A 34 10.74 -19.54 -5.67
N LYS A 35 10.96 -19.20 -6.95
CA LYS A 35 10.40 -17.99 -7.58
C LYS A 35 8.87 -18.01 -7.69
N ASP A 36 8.28 -19.16 -8.00
CA ASP A 36 6.83 -19.29 -8.17
C ASP A 36 6.14 -19.56 -6.84
N ALA A 37 6.83 -20.25 -5.94
CA ALA A 37 6.42 -20.40 -4.54
C ALA A 37 6.24 -19.04 -3.86
N THR A 38 7.20 -18.11 -4.01
CA THR A 38 7.09 -16.75 -3.42
C THR A 38 5.86 -16.00 -3.93
N LYS A 39 5.63 -15.99 -5.26
CA LYS A 39 4.47 -15.33 -5.86
C LYS A 39 3.14 -15.93 -5.37
N LEU A 40 3.04 -17.25 -5.29
CA LEU A 40 1.84 -17.90 -4.75
C LEU A 40 1.65 -17.63 -3.27
N ARG A 41 2.73 -17.53 -2.49
CA ARG A 41 2.64 -17.22 -1.05
C ARG A 41 2.13 -15.81 -0.80
N GLU A 42 2.55 -14.86 -1.62
CA GLU A 42 2.09 -13.47 -1.58
C GLU A 42 0.59 -13.39 -1.90
N LEU A 43 0.16 -13.97 -3.03
CA LEU A 43 -1.25 -14.03 -3.41
C LEU A 43 -2.11 -14.80 -2.40
N ALA A 44 -1.57 -15.87 -1.80
CA ALA A 44 -2.22 -16.59 -0.71
C ALA A 44 -2.30 -15.78 0.59
N GLY A 45 -1.37 -14.85 0.81
CA GLY A 45 -1.43 -13.86 1.87
C GLY A 45 -2.59 -12.91 1.65
N ASP A 46 -2.64 -12.27 0.48
CA ASP A 46 -3.72 -11.36 0.09
C ASP A 46 -5.12 -12.01 0.21
N ALA A 47 -5.26 -13.25 -0.25
CA ALA A 47 -6.52 -13.99 -0.15
C ALA A 47 -6.92 -14.31 1.29
N LYS A 48 -5.95 -14.56 2.20
CA LYS A 48 -6.23 -14.69 3.64
C LYS A 48 -6.67 -13.37 4.26
N ASP A 49 -6.05 -12.27 3.88
CA ASP A 49 -6.41 -10.95 4.40
C ASP A 49 -7.74 -10.44 3.81
N ALA A 50 -8.13 -10.95 2.63
CA ALA A 50 -9.46 -10.78 2.09
C ALA A 50 -10.50 -11.65 2.83
N ALA A 51 -10.10 -12.79 3.39
CA ALA A 51 -10.98 -13.66 4.18
C ALA A 51 -11.12 -13.20 5.65
N LYS A 52 -10.12 -12.50 6.21
CA LYS A 52 -10.17 -11.92 7.57
C LYS A 52 -11.03 -10.65 7.62
N VAL A 53 -12.33 -10.80 7.46
CA VAL A 53 -13.29 -9.69 7.52
C VAL A 53 -14.12 -9.78 8.80
N SER A 54 -14.24 -8.67 9.51
CA SER A 54 -15.07 -8.61 10.71
C SER A 54 -16.56 -8.71 10.38
N LYS A 55 -17.32 -9.34 11.28
CA LYS A 55 -18.78 -9.52 11.15
C LYS A 55 -19.51 -8.19 10.92
N LYS A 56 -19.04 -7.11 11.57
CA LYS A 56 -19.53 -5.74 11.38
C LYS A 56 -19.28 -5.20 9.96
N LYS A 57 -18.16 -5.52 9.35
CA LYS A 57 -17.82 -5.07 7.98
C LYS A 57 -18.58 -5.86 6.92
N LEU A 58 -18.81 -7.15 7.17
CA LEU A 58 -19.64 -8.01 6.34
C LEU A 58 -21.09 -7.52 6.30
N ALA A 59 -21.67 -7.19 7.45
CA ALA A 59 -23.02 -6.64 7.54
C ALA A 59 -23.14 -5.23 6.93
N ARG A 60 -22.15 -4.35 7.15
CA ARG A 60 -22.19 -2.97 6.66
C ARG A 60 -21.92 -2.82 5.16
N LYS A 61 -21.04 -3.66 4.59
CA LYS A 61 -20.58 -3.53 3.19
C LYS A 61 -20.41 -4.90 2.52
N PRO A 62 -21.47 -5.71 2.39
CA PRO A 62 -21.38 -7.08 1.86
C PRO A 62 -20.83 -7.10 0.43
N ALA A 63 -21.32 -6.22 -0.45
CA ALA A 63 -20.88 -6.16 -1.85
C ALA A 63 -19.37 -5.85 -2.00
N LYS A 64 -18.80 -5.00 -1.13
CA LYS A 64 -17.36 -4.67 -1.19
C LYS A 64 -16.50 -5.83 -0.69
N VAL A 65 -17.01 -6.58 0.28
CA VAL A 65 -16.36 -7.78 0.82
C VAL A 65 -16.38 -8.90 -0.23
N GLU A 66 -17.54 -9.16 -0.83
CA GLU A 66 -17.70 -10.10 -1.95
C GLU A 66 -16.74 -9.76 -3.09
N LYS A 67 -16.73 -8.51 -3.58
CA LYS A 67 -15.85 -8.08 -4.67
C LYS A 67 -14.36 -8.25 -4.34
N ARG A 68 -13.95 -7.98 -3.11
CA ARG A 68 -12.55 -8.14 -2.68
C ARG A 68 -12.17 -9.62 -2.58
N ALA A 69 -13.01 -10.44 -1.96
CA ALA A 69 -12.76 -11.86 -1.78
C ALA A 69 -12.77 -12.62 -3.12
N THR A 70 -13.73 -12.34 -3.99
CA THR A 70 -13.77 -12.89 -5.36
C THR A 70 -12.56 -12.47 -6.18
N ALA A 71 -12.18 -11.18 -6.17
CA ALA A 71 -10.99 -10.72 -6.88
C ALA A 71 -9.69 -11.38 -6.36
N ALA A 72 -9.58 -11.58 -5.04
CA ALA A 72 -8.44 -12.27 -4.45
C ALA A 72 -8.41 -13.75 -4.85
N ALA A 73 -9.55 -14.44 -4.77
CA ALA A 73 -9.69 -15.83 -5.21
C ALA A 73 -9.32 -15.98 -6.69
N GLN A 74 -9.80 -15.09 -7.57
CA GLN A 74 -9.49 -15.09 -9.00
C GLN A 74 -7.99 -14.89 -9.29
N ARG A 75 -7.31 -14.03 -8.53
CA ARG A 75 -5.86 -13.84 -8.68
C ARG A 75 -5.11 -15.12 -8.31
N VAL A 76 -5.52 -15.76 -7.23
CA VAL A 76 -4.94 -17.03 -6.79
C VAL A 76 -5.20 -18.13 -7.81
N THR A 77 -6.43 -18.30 -8.29
CA THR A 77 -6.75 -19.34 -9.28
C THR A 77 -6.03 -19.12 -10.60
N LYS A 78 -5.95 -17.87 -11.08
CA LYS A 78 -5.16 -17.52 -12.28
C LYS A 78 -3.69 -17.87 -12.08
N ALA A 79 -3.10 -17.52 -10.94
CA ALA A 79 -1.72 -17.86 -10.66
C ALA A 79 -1.51 -19.38 -10.60
N VAL A 80 -2.38 -20.12 -9.92
CA VAL A 80 -2.34 -21.58 -9.88
C VAL A 80 -2.44 -22.18 -11.28
N ALA A 81 -3.36 -21.70 -12.13
CA ALA A 81 -3.51 -22.16 -13.51
C ALA A 81 -2.27 -21.89 -14.37
N THR A 82 -1.53 -20.81 -14.11
CA THR A 82 -0.28 -20.50 -14.84
C THR A 82 0.94 -21.27 -14.33
N LEU A 83 0.89 -21.78 -13.09
CA LEU A 83 2.03 -22.40 -12.41
C LEU A 83 1.93 -23.92 -12.35
N LYS A 84 0.71 -24.47 -12.31
CA LYS A 84 0.45 -25.91 -12.39
C LYS A 84 0.99 -26.56 -13.68
N PRO A 85 0.86 -25.97 -14.89
CA PRO A 85 1.49 -26.52 -16.10
C PRO A 85 3.00 -26.27 -16.18
N LYS A 86 3.57 -25.36 -15.36
CA LYS A 86 5.02 -25.11 -15.34
C LYS A 86 5.83 -26.13 -14.53
N ALA A 87 5.16 -26.94 -13.70
CA ALA A 87 5.81 -28.01 -12.95
C ALA A 87 6.31 -29.17 -13.84
N ASP A 88 5.80 -29.29 -15.08
CA ASP A 88 6.21 -30.31 -16.07
C ASP A 88 7.36 -29.87 -17.00
N LYS A 89 7.79 -28.58 -16.94
CA LYS A 89 8.91 -27.92 -17.68
C LYS A 89 8.82 -27.86 -19.23
N PRO A 90 9.54 -26.93 -19.92
CA PRO A 90 10.20 -25.71 -19.45
C PRO A 90 9.76 -24.40 -20.19
N LYS A 91 9.78 -23.29 -19.44
CA LYS A 91 10.29 -21.95 -19.83
C LYS A 91 9.83 -21.36 -21.19
N ALA A 92 8.67 -20.70 -21.22
CA ALA A 92 8.40 -19.64 -22.21
C ALA A 92 7.51 -18.54 -21.64
N ASP A 93 8.06 -17.33 -21.74
CA ASP A 93 7.47 -16.03 -21.96
C ASP A 93 6.33 -15.46 -21.10
N LYS A 94 6.40 -14.14 -20.97
CA LYS A 94 5.48 -13.27 -20.27
C LYS A 94 4.12 -13.30 -20.98
N PRO A 95 2.99 -13.56 -20.31
CA PRO A 95 1.78 -12.84 -20.68
C PRO A 95 1.92 -11.47 -20.02
N LYS A 96 2.40 -10.53 -20.85
CA LYS A 96 2.20 -9.09 -20.71
C LYS A 96 0.78 -8.87 -20.17
N ALA A 97 0.68 -8.08 -19.11
CA ALA A 97 -0.60 -7.62 -18.61
C ALA A 97 -1.36 -6.93 -19.74
N ASP A 98 -2.38 -7.58 -20.29
CA ASP A 98 -3.44 -6.88 -20.98
C ASP A 98 -4.71 -6.90 -20.12
N LYS A 99 -5.28 -5.70 -20.02
CA LYS A 99 -6.25 -5.26 -19.02
C LYS A 99 -7.56 -6.03 -19.18
N PRO A 100 -8.29 -6.37 -18.10
CA PRO A 100 -9.72 -6.53 -18.25
C PRO A 100 -10.31 -5.14 -18.50
N LYS A 101 -10.48 -4.78 -19.77
CA LYS A 101 -11.28 -3.62 -20.17
C LYS A 101 -12.74 -4.01 -20.00
N ALA A 102 -13.20 -3.97 -18.76
CA ALA A 102 -14.62 -4.00 -18.46
C ALA A 102 -15.23 -2.64 -18.83
N ASP A 103 -16.45 -2.72 -19.37
CA ASP A 103 -17.47 -1.68 -19.41
C ASP A 103 -17.37 -0.59 -20.48
N LYS A 104 -18.19 -0.75 -21.51
CA LYS A 104 -19.28 0.22 -21.74
C LYS A 104 -20.50 -0.50 -22.35
N PRO A 105 -21.64 -0.59 -21.64
CA PRO A 105 -22.91 -0.95 -22.26
C PRO A 105 -23.26 0.16 -23.25
N LYS A 106 -23.46 -0.20 -24.52
CA LYS A 106 -23.89 0.72 -25.56
C LYS A 106 -25.41 0.85 -25.44
N ALA A 107 -25.86 1.63 -24.47
CA ALA A 107 -27.24 2.10 -24.39
C ALA A 107 -27.36 3.43 -25.15
N ASP A 108 -28.30 3.43 -26.08
CA ASP A 108 -29.13 4.54 -26.53
C ASP A 108 -28.44 5.78 -27.15
N LYS A 109 -28.70 5.99 -28.45
CA LYS A 109 -29.06 7.31 -28.97
C LYS A 109 -29.91 7.18 -30.23
N PRO A 110 -31.09 7.83 -30.29
CA PRO A 110 -31.98 7.80 -31.44
C PRO A 110 -31.37 8.55 -32.63
N LYS A 111 -31.62 8.01 -33.81
CA LYS A 111 -31.22 8.56 -35.11
C LYS A 111 -32.15 9.74 -35.43
N ALA A 112 -31.71 10.96 -35.16
CA ALA A 112 -32.33 12.17 -35.69
C ALA A 112 -31.33 12.82 -36.65
N ASP A 113 -31.60 12.71 -37.96
CA ASP A 113 -30.87 13.44 -38.99
C ASP A 113 -31.86 14.00 -40.02
N LYS A 114 -31.66 15.29 -40.32
CA LYS A 114 -32.28 16.17 -41.35
C LYS A 114 -33.60 16.85 -40.98
N PRO A 115 -33.71 18.18 -41.26
CA PRO A 115 -33.42 18.81 -42.55
C PRO A 115 -32.30 19.88 -42.49
N LYS A 116 -31.37 19.92 -43.46
CA LYS A 116 -31.42 20.63 -44.76
C LYS A 116 -31.55 22.15 -44.61
N ALA A 117 -30.42 22.83 -44.85
CA ALA A 117 -30.27 24.28 -44.90
C ALA A 117 -31.03 24.91 -46.06
N ASP A 118 -31.60 26.10 -45.86
CA ASP A 118 -31.72 27.14 -46.90
C ASP A 118 -31.74 28.55 -46.29
N LYS A 119 -30.60 29.25 -46.49
CA LYS A 119 -30.38 30.67 -46.83
C LYS A 119 -31.00 31.86 -46.06
N PRO A 120 -30.37 33.06 -46.20
CA PRO A 120 -30.31 34.13 -45.21
C PRO A 120 -31.19 35.33 -45.57
N LYS A 121 -31.43 36.24 -44.61
CA LYS A 121 -31.62 37.66 -44.91
C LYS A 121 -31.32 38.55 -43.71
N ALA A 122 -30.45 39.53 -43.96
CA ALA A 122 -30.23 40.70 -43.13
C ALA A 122 -31.53 41.53 -42.99
N ASP A 123 -31.70 42.27 -41.90
CA ASP A 123 -31.69 43.74 -41.96
C ASP A 123 -31.64 44.40 -40.55
N LYS A 124 -31.29 45.68 -40.57
CA LYS A 124 -30.91 46.63 -39.53
C LYS A 124 -31.95 46.89 -38.43
N LYS A 125 -31.44 47.25 -37.24
CA LYS A 125 -31.65 48.56 -36.55
C LYS A 125 -30.98 48.45 -35.16
N ALA A 126 -29.91 49.17 -34.83
CA ALA A 126 -29.78 50.61 -34.62
C ALA A 126 -30.83 51.17 -33.63
N ALA A 127 -30.38 51.41 -32.39
CA ALA A 127 -30.73 52.48 -31.44
C ALA A 127 -30.63 51.93 -30.00
N SER A 128 -29.53 52.22 -29.29
CA SER A 128 -29.37 53.42 -28.46
C SER A 128 -30.10 53.34 -27.12
N THR A 129 -29.36 53.12 -26.04
CA THR A 129 -29.28 53.98 -24.84
C THR A 129 -28.04 53.52 -24.07
N LYS A 130 -26.99 54.35 -23.99
CA LYS A 130 -26.67 55.22 -22.83
C LYS A 130 -26.71 54.41 -21.52
N SER A 131 -25.73 54.41 -20.63
CA SER A 131 -24.47 55.13 -20.42
C SER A 131 -23.77 54.30 -19.32
N ALA A 132 -22.46 54.12 -19.39
CA ALA A 132 -21.48 54.84 -18.56
C ALA A 132 -21.75 54.66 -17.05
N ALA A 133 -20.81 54.28 -16.20
CA ALA A 133 -19.36 54.31 -16.30
C ALA A 133 -18.81 53.59 -15.04
N LYS A 134 -17.58 53.03 -15.10
CA LYS A 134 -16.40 53.54 -14.37
C LYS A 134 -16.30 52.98 -12.92
N VAL A 135 -15.19 52.43 -12.41
CA VAL A 135 -13.71 52.44 -12.65
C VAL A 135 -13.20 51.10 -12.03
N ALA A 136 -12.29 50.29 -12.59
CA ALA A 136 -10.81 50.38 -12.54
C ALA A 136 -10.25 50.88 -11.18
N ALA A 137 -9.19 50.42 -10.54
CA ALA A 137 -8.14 49.39 -10.60
C ALA A 137 -7.32 49.61 -9.28
N PRO A 138 -6.41 48.71 -8.84
CA PRO A 138 -5.55 48.88 -7.63
C PRO A 138 -4.39 49.88 -7.90
N PRO A 139 -3.67 50.50 -6.91
CA PRO A 139 -2.63 49.82 -6.09
C PRO A 139 -2.21 50.46 -4.72
N ALA A 140 -1.45 49.66 -3.95
CA ALA A 140 -0.29 49.91 -3.04
C ALA A 140 0.01 51.25 -2.29
N THR A 141 0.39 51.05 -1.01
CA THR A 141 1.51 51.61 -0.19
C THR A 141 1.54 53.05 0.33
N VAL A 142 1.77 53.20 1.66
CA VAL A 142 2.64 54.17 2.40
C VAL A 142 2.77 53.61 3.86
N VAL A 143 3.89 52.99 4.30
CA VAL A 143 5.06 53.49 5.12
C VAL A 143 4.68 54.21 6.44
N LYS A 144 5.30 54.11 7.63
CA LYS A 144 6.64 53.72 8.17
C LYS A 144 6.54 53.84 9.75
N PRO A 145 7.62 53.96 10.57
CA PRO A 145 8.70 53.06 11.03
C PRO A 145 8.57 52.75 12.57
N THR A 146 9.42 52.00 13.31
CA THR A 146 10.75 52.38 13.84
C THR A 146 11.11 51.38 14.99
N THR A 147 12.22 50.63 14.87
CA THR A 147 13.34 50.44 15.86
C THR A 147 12.97 49.83 17.24
N ALA A 148 13.68 48.92 17.91
CA ALA A 148 15.07 48.46 17.85
C ALA A 148 15.28 47.25 18.81
N GLN A 149 16.29 46.45 18.48
CA GLN A 149 17.33 45.92 19.39
C GLN A 149 17.02 44.81 20.42
N ALA A 150 17.74 43.70 20.24
CA ALA A 150 18.15 42.73 21.25
C ALA A 150 19.14 43.38 22.27
N PRO A 151 19.51 42.74 23.40
CA PRO A 151 20.46 41.63 23.35
C PRO A 151 20.30 40.52 24.41
N VAL A 152 20.98 39.42 24.10
CA VAL A 152 21.35 38.25 24.91
C VAL A 152 21.92 38.58 26.29
N THR A 153 21.74 37.67 27.27
CA THR A 153 22.75 37.32 28.30
C THR A 153 22.38 36.00 29.01
N ARG A 154 23.26 34.99 28.87
CA ARG A 154 23.82 33.95 29.82
C ARG A 154 22.92 33.38 30.94
N ARG A 155 23.04 32.15 31.45
CA ARG A 155 24.23 31.32 31.74
C ARG A 155 23.79 29.93 32.28
N ALA A 156 24.67 28.93 32.11
CA ALA A 156 24.96 27.74 32.95
C ALA A 156 23.81 26.79 33.35
N ALA A 157 23.82 25.52 32.93
CA ALA A 157 24.66 24.41 33.41
C ALA A 157 24.32 23.93 34.83
N THR A 158 23.72 22.74 34.93
CA THR A 158 24.04 21.73 35.96
C THR A 158 23.63 20.35 35.45
N ALA A 159 24.59 19.43 35.53
CA ALA A 159 24.38 17.99 35.47
C ALA A 159 23.42 17.52 36.58
N THR A 160 22.88 16.30 36.46
CA THR A 160 22.85 15.25 37.50
C THR A 160 21.96 14.09 37.03
N ALA A 161 22.57 12.92 36.80
CA ALA A 161 21.95 11.61 37.07
C ALA A 161 22.19 11.29 38.57
N PRO A 162 21.36 10.47 39.24
CA PRO A 162 21.61 9.01 39.28
C PRO A 162 20.31 8.16 39.26
N ALA A 163 20.34 6.91 38.73
CA ALA A 163 20.29 5.60 39.42
C ALA A 163 19.08 5.43 40.38
N THR A 164 18.31 4.33 40.47
CA THR A 164 18.58 2.89 40.40
C THR A 164 17.22 2.14 40.45
N GLY A 165 17.12 0.93 39.90
CA GLY A 165 15.96 0.06 40.12
C GLY A 165 15.99 -1.22 39.28
N ALA A 166 16.79 -2.19 39.72
CA ALA A 166 16.99 -3.50 39.09
C ALA A 166 16.13 -4.60 39.74
N ALA A 167 15.63 -5.55 38.94
CA ALA A 167 15.54 -7.02 39.18
C ALA A 167 14.73 -7.67 38.02
N LYS A 168 15.30 -8.34 37.00
CA LYS A 168 15.89 -9.72 36.89
C LYS A 168 14.81 -10.87 36.89
N PRO A 169 15.09 -12.10 36.38
CA PRO A 169 14.74 -12.53 35.02
C PRO A 169 14.10 -13.95 34.95
N ALA A 170 13.72 -14.42 33.76
CA ALA A 170 13.59 -15.86 33.49
C ALA A 170 14.04 -16.17 32.05
N ALA A 171 15.16 -16.88 31.95
CA ALA A 171 15.59 -17.61 30.77
C ALA A 171 14.77 -18.91 30.64
N PRO A 172 14.92 -19.66 29.53
CA PRO A 172 15.97 -20.67 29.60
C PRO A 172 16.96 -20.60 28.44
N ALA A 173 18.16 -21.06 28.79
CA ALA A 173 19.28 -21.28 27.92
C ALA A 173 18.99 -22.33 26.84
N ALA A 174 19.53 -22.11 25.65
CA ALA A 174 20.11 -23.17 24.85
C ALA A 174 21.42 -22.63 24.29
N ALA A 175 22.50 -23.25 24.73
CA ALA A 175 23.86 -23.01 24.29
C ALA A 175 24.02 -23.33 22.80
N HIS A 176 24.69 -22.45 22.06
CA HIS A 176 25.54 -22.85 20.94
C HIS A 176 26.73 -21.90 20.89
N ALA A 177 27.80 -22.29 21.58
CA ALA A 177 29.14 -21.81 21.30
C ALA A 177 29.55 -22.30 19.91
N GLY A 178 30.11 -21.40 19.09
CA GLY A 178 30.72 -21.71 17.80
C GLY A 178 29.78 -21.57 16.61
N THR A 179 30.15 -20.69 15.66
CA THR A 179 29.50 -20.32 14.37
C THR A 179 28.61 -19.06 14.33
N GLY A 180 28.78 -18.12 15.28
CA GLY A 180 28.06 -16.83 15.26
C GLY A 180 28.29 -15.97 13.99
N THR A 181 29.46 -16.06 13.36
CA THR A 181 29.77 -15.27 12.15
C THR A 181 28.94 -15.68 10.94
N GLY A 182 28.65 -16.99 10.80
CA GLY A 182 27.82 -17.51 9.72
C GLY A 182 26.35 -17.12 9.87
N GLU A 183 25.85 -17.11 11.12
CA GLU A 183 24.51 -16.62 11.43
C GLU A 183 24.38 -15.12 11.10
N LEU A 184 25.35 -14.30 11.53
CA LEU A 184 25.37 -12.86 11.24
C LEU A 184 25.49 -12.56 9.74
N ALA A 185 26.26 -13.35 8.98
CA ALA A 185 26.39 -13.17 7.53
C ALA A 185 25.08 -13.42 6.76
N SER A 186 24.19 -14.26 7.30
CA SER A 186 22.88 -14.54 6.70
C SER A 186 21.87 -13.40 6.89
N LEU A 187 22.07 -12.56 7.91
CA LEU A 187 21.19 -11.45 8.24
C LEU A 187 21.27 -10.31 7.22
N THR A 188 20.16 -9.61 7.06
CA THR A 188 20.11 -8.37 6.27
C THR A 188 20.82 -7.22 7.02
N VAL A 189 21.18 -6.16 6.29
CA VAL A 189 21.80 -4.96 6.89
C VAL A 189 20.88 -4.34 7.95
N ALA A 190 19.56 -4.37 7.76
CA ALA A 190 18.60 -3.84 8.73
C ALA A 190 18.59 -4.64 10.05
N GLU A 191 18.63 -5.97 9.95
CA GLU A 191 18.67 -6.87 11.12
C GLU A 191 19.99 -6.74 11.87
N LEU A 192 21.12 -6.62 11.16
CA LEU A 192 22.42 -6.36 11.77
C LEU A 192 22.44 -5.02 12.52
N ARG A 193 21.88 -3.96 11.93
CA ARG A 193 21.74 -2.66 12.62
C ARG A 193 20.79 -2.72 13.82
N ALA A 194 19.74 -3.55 13.75
CA ALA A 194 18.85 -3.77 14.90
C ALA A 194 19.57 -4.52 16.03
N ARG A 195 20.38 -5.52 15.71
CA ARG A 195 21.21 -6.24 16.68
C ARG A 195 22.31 -5.37 17.27
N ALA A 196 22.93 -4.50 16.48
CA ALA A 196 23.90 -3.52 16.95
C ALA A 196 23.27 -2.52 17.94
N ARG A 197 22.03 -2.09 17.68
CA ARG A 197 21.23 -1.29 18.63
C ARG A 197 20.93 -2.03 19.91
N ALA A 198 20.48 -3.28 19.81
CA ALA A 198 20.18 -4.11 20.98
C ALA A 198 21.43 -4.39 21.83
N ALA A 199 22.60 -4.48 21.19
CA ALA A 199 23.89 -4.62 21.83
C ALA A 199 24.49 -3.28 22.33
N GLY A 200 23.77 -2.16 22.18
CA GLY A 200 24.23 -0.84 22.64
C GLY A 200 25.42 -0.26 21.86
N ARG A 201 25.80 -0.85 20.72
CA ARG A 201 26.86 -0.30 19.86
C ARG A 201 26.37 1.00 19.23
N THR A 202 27.25 1.96 18.96
CA THR A 202 26.96 3.22 18.25
C THR A 202 27.80 3.31 16.96
N GLY A 203 27.55 4.29 16.09
CA GLY A 203 28.33 4.45 14.84
C GLY A 203 28.02 3.44 13.71
N TYR A 204 27.17 2.45 13.94
CA TYR A 204 26.84 1.38 12.99
C TYR A 204 25.99 1.82 11.78
N SER A 205 25.44 3.05 11.78
CA SER A 205 24.48 3.50 10.76
C SER A 205 25.08 3.62 9.36
N ARG A 206 26.37 3.96 9.26
CA ARG A 206 27.10 4.13 7.99
C ARG A 206 27.94 2.90 7.61
N LEU A 207 27.93 1.86 8.45
CA LEU A 207 28.74 0.67 8.21
C LEU A 207 28.14 -0.20 7.09
N SER A 208 29.06 -0.82 6.33
CA SER A 208 28.76 -1.84 5.34
C SER A 208 28.30 -3.14 6.02
N LYS A 209 27.71 -4.07 5.27
CA LYS A 209 27.26 -5.36 5.83
C LYS A 209 28.41 -6.12 6.50
N ALA A 210 29.59 -6.16 5.87
CA ALA A 210 30.76 -6.82 6.42
C ALA A 210 31.22 -6.16 7.74
N ALA A 211 31.33 -4.83 7.74
CA ALA A 211 31.73 -4.08 8.95
C ALA A 211 30.71 -4.21 10.09
N LEU A 212 29.42 -4.36 9.78
CA LEU A 212 28.38 -4.65 10.78
C LEU A 212 28.50 -6.05 11.37
N VAL A 213 28.89 -7.04 10.57
CA VAL A 213 29.13 -8.42 11.04
C VAL A 213 30.36 -8.43 11.94
N GLU A 214 31.46 -7.77 11.53
CA GLU A 214 32.68 -7.64 12.33
C GLU A 214 32.42 -6.96 13.68
N LEU A 215 31.69 -5.83 13.67
CA LEU A 215 31.31 -5.10 14.89
C LEU A 215 30.48 -5.94 15.88
N LEU A 216 29.71 -6.89 15.37
CA LEU A 216 28.86 -7.78 16.18
C LEU A 216 29.55 -9.08 16.57
N SER A 217 30.66 -9.42 15.92
CA SER A 217 31.51 -10.57 16.28
C SER A 217 32.61 -10.21 17.28
N ALA A 218 32.87 -8.91 17.49
CA ALA A 218 33.79 -8.36 18.48
C ALA A 218 33.08 -8.06 19.81
#